data_AF-A0A3B9T5B0-F1
#
_entry.id   AF-A0A3B9T5B0-F1
#
_cell.length_a   1.000
_cell.length_b   1.000
_cell.length_c   1.000
_cell.angle_alpha   90.00
_cell.angle_beta   90.00
_cell.angle_gamma   90.00
#
_symmetry.space_group_name_H-M   'P 1'
#
loop_
_entity.id
_entity.type
_entity.pdbx_description
1 polymer ?
#
loop_
_entity_poly.entity_id
_entity_poly.type
_entity_poly.pdbx_seq_one_letter_code
_entity_poly.pdbx_strand_id
1 'polypeptide(L)'
;MAKKTYRFNTEKLQYELIKPTLKSLLIRFVPTLILGLVFSAAVLTIAYTFFSSPKELIQAREIEQFKLQYDILQDRIARIEKVAKDLQERDDNIYRVIFEAEPVSSEIREAGMGGSDRYSKLKGYKNSDLVMNTTKMIDDLSNKLVVQSKSYDEVFELAKNKEEMLACIPAIQPISDKYKGRISAFYGYRIHPIYKTKIFHEGVDFTAPTGTVVYASGNGKVVEADKSNYGYGNIIQIDHGYGYSTIYGHLQKIIVAEGTYVKRGQIIGTVGNTGLSTGSHLHYEVHKNGNRVNPIYYFFNDMNVDDYDKIIKQANYSVANSSR
;
A
#
# COMPACT_ATOMS: atom_id res chain seq x y z
N MET A 1 68.47 -37.42 55.70
CA MET A 1 69.88 -37.83 55.52
C MET A 1 69.96 -38.90 54.44
N ALA A 2 70.74 -38.70 53.38
CA ALA A 2 70.83 -39.69 52.29
C ALA A 2 71.56 -40.96 52.79
N LYS A 3 70.91 -42.14 52.69
CA LYS A 3 71.53 -43.44 52.99
C LYS A 3 72.75 -43.63 52.09
N LYS A 4 73.95 -43.59 52.65
CA LYS A 4 75.21 -43.88 51.96
C LYS A 4 75.32 -45.40 51.75
N THR A 5 75.20 -45.87 50.52
CA THR A 5 75.39 -47.28 50.15
C THR A 5 76.86 -47.53 49.85
N TYR A 6 77.45 -48.52 50.53
CA TYR A 6 78.84 -48.93 50.38
C TYR A 6 78.89 -50.28 49.65
N ARG A 7 79.88 -50.46 48.76
CA ARG A 7 80.18 -51.77 48.16
C ARG A 7 81.54 -52.21 48.68
N PHE A 8 81.65 -53.46 49.12
CA PHE A 8 82.93 -54.04 49.54
C PHE A 8 83.79 -54.33 48.30
N ASN A 9 84.97 -53.72 48.23
CA ASN A 9 85.94 -53.98 47.16
C ASN A 9 86.81 -55.18 47.57
N THR A 10 86.63 -56.30 46.88
CA THR A 10 87.30 -57.59 47.19
C THR A 10 88.80 -57.59 46.94
N GLU A 11 89.34 -56.63 46.17
CA GLU A 11 90.77 -56.51 45.87
C GLU A 11 91.52 -55.64 46.89
N LYS A 12 90.85 -54.63 47.45
CA LYS A 12 91.43 -53.70 48.44
C LYS A 12 90.99 -53.96 49.88
N LEU A 13 90.10 -54.94 50.10
CA LEU A 13 89.51 -55.30 51.40
C LEU A 13 88.90 -54.11 52.15
N GLN A 14 88.33 -53.14 51.42
CA GLN A 14 87.79 -51.90 51.99
C GLN A 14 86.39 -51.60 51.44
N TYR A 15 85.56 -50.95 52.25
CA TYR A 15 84.24 -50.48 51.85
C TYR A 15 84.36 -49.17 51.07
N GLU A 16 84.08 -49.20 49.78
CA GLU A 16 84.06 -48.01 48.94
C GLU A 16 82.64 -47.44 48.84
N LEU A 17 82.54 -46.12 48.92
CA LEU A 17 81.26 -45.41 48.85
C LEU A 17 80.78 -45.39 47.39
N ILE A 18 79.61 -45.95 47.12
CA ILE A 18 79.03 -45.95 45.77
C ILE A 18 78.62 -44.50 45.46
N LYS A 19 79.46 -43.78 44.72
CA LYS A 19 79.09 -42.48 44.17
C LYS A 19 77.96 -42.72 43.16
N PRO A 20 76.80 -42.07 43.31
CA PRO A 20 75.70 -42.29 42.39
C PRO A 20 76.14 -41.87 41.00
N THR A 21 76.11 -42.80 40.05
CA THR A 21 76.33 -42.49 38.62
C THR A 21 75.09 -41.83 38.05
N LEU A 22 75.26 -40.92 37.09
CA LEU A 22 74.17 -40.21 36.40
C LEU A 22 73.04 -41.15 35.96
N LYS A 23 73.39 -42.35 35.47
CA LYS A 23 72.44 -43.39 35.07
C LYS A 23 71.57 -43.89 36.24
N SER A 24 72.14 -44.11 37.42
CA SER A 24 71.42 -44.57 38.62
C SER A 24 70.50 -43.50 39.22
N LEU A 25 70.90 -42.23 39.09
CA LEU A 25 70.09 -41.07 39.46
C LEU A 25 68.89 -40.94 38.53
N LEU A 26 69.12 -41.03 37.20
CA LEU A 26 68.06 -41.01 36.19
C LEU A 26 67.06 -42.16 36.36
N ILE A 27 67.52 -43.40 36.59
CA ILE A 27 66.65 -44.56 36.78
C ILE A 27 65.71 -44.39 37.99
N ARG A 28 66.13 -43.64 39.03
CA ARG A 28 65.29 -43.37 40.20
C ARG A 28 64.38 -42.16 40.03
N PHE A 29 64.80 -41.13 39.28
CA PHE A 29 64.05 -39.88 39.11
C PHE A 29 63.02 -39.93 37.98
N VAL A 30 63.30 -40.65 36.90
CA VAL A 30 62.43 -40.70 35.73
C VAL A 30 61.05 -41.31 36.06
N PRO A 31 60.93 -42.42 36.83
CA PRO A 31 59.62 -43.01 37.15
C PRO A 31 58.74 -42.10 38.01
N THR A 32 59.33 -41.41 39.00
CA THR A 32 58.59 -40.49 39.87
C THR A 32 58.13 -39.24 39.12
N LEU A 33 58.94 -38.76 38.18
CA LEU A 33 58.58 -37.65 37.30
C LEU A 33 57.45 -38.04 36.32
N ILE A 34 57.52 -39.24 35.74
CA ILE A 34 56.44 -39.78 34.88
C ILE A 34 55.15 -39.94 35.69
N LEU A 35 55.21 -40.50 36.90
CA LEU A 35 54.04 -40.67 37.76
C LEU A 35 53.40 -39.33 38.13
N GLY A 36 54.22 -38.32 38.44
CA GLY A 36 53.76 -36.96 38.72
C GLY A 36 53.09 -36.29 37.51
N LEU A 37 53.64 -36.50 36.30
CA LEU A 37 53.04 -36.02 35.06
C LEU A 37 51.70 -36.69 34.77
N VAL A 38 51.61 -38.01 34.94
CA VAL A 38 50.36 -38.77 34.74
C VAL A 38 49.30 -38.34 35.75
N PHE A 39 49.67 -38.17 37.02
CA PHE A 39 48.76 -37.70 38.06
C PHE A 39 48.28 -36.27 37.78
N SER A 40 49.19 -35.36 37.39
CA SER A 40 48.84 -33.99 36.99
C SER A 40 47.89 -33.99 35.79
N ALA A 41 48.15 -34.81 34.77
CA ALA A 41 47.28 -34.95 33.62
C ALA A 41 45.89 -35.48 34.01
N ALA A 42 45.81 -36.46 34.90
CA ALA A 42 44.53 -36.98 35.40
C ALA A 42 43.74 -35.91 36.16
N VAL A 43 44.39 -35.16 37.05
CA VAL A 43 43.75 -34.06 37.80
C VAL A 43 43.26 -32.95 36.87
N LEU A 44 44.08 -32.54 35.90
CA LEU A 44 43.67 -31.54 34.91
C LEU A 44 42.51 -32.04 34.06
N THR A 45 42.53 -33.31 33.64
CA THR A 45 41.44 -33.89 32.85
C THR A 45 40.14 -33.86 33.64
N ILE A 46 40.16 -34.33 34.90
CA ILE A 46 38.98 -34.28 35.79
C ILE A 46 38.51 -32.84 36.01
N ALA A 47 39.43 -31.90 36.25
CA ALA A 47 39.10 -30.51 36.45
C ALA A 47 38.39 -29.91 35.22
N TYR A 48 38.93 -30.11 34.01
CA TYR A 48 38.33 -29.59 32.77
C TYR A 48 37.06 -30.33 32.33
N THR A 49 36.84 -31.58 32.77
CA THR A 49 35.59 -32.30 32.45
C THR A 49 34.44 -31.95 33.39
N PHE A 50 34.72 -31.66 34.66
CA PHE A 50 33.69 -31.43 35.67
C PHE A 50 33.49 -29.95 36.04
N PHE A 51 34.50 -29.10 35.83
CA PHE A 51 34.42 -27.67 36.13
C PHE A 51 34.65 -26.83 34.88
N SER A 52 33.64 -26.05 34.50
CA SER A 52 33.76 -25.09 33.41
C SER A 52 34.79 -24.01 33.76
N SER A 53 35.62 -23.65 32.79
CA SER A 53 36.61 -22.59 32.99
C SER A 53 35.90 -21.24 33.19
N PRO A 54 36.52 -20.28 33.91
CA PRO A 54 35.96 -18.92 34.03
C PRO A 54 35.66 -18.27 32.67
N LYS A 55 36.46 -18.59 31.64
CA LYS A 55 36.27 -18.10 30.28
C LYS A 55 35.00 -18.67 29.63
N GLU A 56 34.72 -19.95 29.81
CA GLU A 56 33.50 -20.58 29.29
C GLU A 56 32.25 -19.99 29.95
N LEU A 57 32.29 -19.73 31.26
CA LEU A 57 31.18 -19.09 31.97
C LEU A 57 30.91 -17.66 31.49
N ILE A 58 31.97 -16.89 31.22
CA ILE A 58 31.85 -15.54 30.65
C ILE A 58 31.25 -15.62 29.24
N GLN A 59 31.76 -16.51 28.39
CA GLN A 59 31.22 -16.70 27.03
C GLN A 59 29.75 -17.15 27.06
N ALA A 60 29.36 -18.03 27.98
CA ALA A 60 27.97 -18.44 28.14
C ALA A 60 27.07 -17.26 28.52
N ARG A 61 27.53 -16.39 29.44
CA ARG A 61 26.80 -15.16 29.79
C ARG A 61 26.70 -14.19 28.63
N GLU A 62 27.76 -14.00 27.85
CA GLU A 62 27.74 -13.16 26.64
C GLU A 62 26.75 -13.69 25.61
N ILE A 63 26.68 -15.02 25.40
CA ILE A 63 25.71 -15.65 24.50
C ILE A 63 24.28 -15.40 24.98
N GLU A 64 23.99 -15.58 26.27
CA GLU A 64 22.67 -15.28 26.83
C GLU A 64 22.30 -13.80 26.69
N GLN A 65 23.26 -12.89 26.87
CA GLN A 65 23.06 -11.47 26.63
C GLN A 65 22.74 -11.18 25.15
N PHE A 66 23.45 -11.80 24.20
CA PHE A 66 23.18 -11.62 22.78
C PHE A 66 21.81 -12.18 22.37
N LYS A 67 21.36 -13.29 22.95
CA LYS A 67 19.99 -13.80 22.75
C LYS A 67 18.95 -12.78 23.18
N LEU A 68 19.09 -12.22 24.37
CA LEU A 68 18.17 -11.19 24.86
C LEU A 68 18.15 -9.95 23.95
N GLN A 69 19.32 -9.49 23.48
CA GLN A 69 19.41 -8.38 22.55
C GLN A 69 18.73 -8.68 21.21
N TYR A 70 18.85 -9.92 20.74
CA TYR A 70 18.20 -10.38 19.53
C TYR A 70 16.67 -10.41 19.68
N ASP A 71 16.14 -10.90 20.80
CA ASP A 71 14.70 -10.91 21.07
C ASP A 71 14.12 -9.49 21.11
N ILE A 72 14.82 -8.55 21.76
CA ILE A 72 14.43 -7.13 21.78
C ILE A 72 14.43 -6.54 20.35
N LEU A 73 15.40 -6.93 19.52
CA LEU A 73 15.48 -6.47 18.14
C LEU A 73 14.31 -7.02 17.31
N GLN A 74 13.97 -8.30 17.46
CA GLN A 74 12.81 -8.93 16.81
C GLN A 74 11.51 -8.22 17.20
N ASP A 75 11.31 -7.96 18.49
CA ASP A 75 10.16 -7.21 18.99
C ASP A 75 10.06 -5.80 18.39
N ARG A 76 11.20 -5.12 18.18
CA ARG A 76 11.23 -3.80 17.53
C ARG A 76 10.86 -3.90 16.06
N ILE A 77 11.38 -4.89 15.33
CA ILE A 77 11.04 -5.12 13.93
C ILE A 77 9.54 -5.38 13.78
N ALA A 78 8.97 -6.26 14.63
CA ALA A 78 7.54 -6.56 14.64
C ALA A 78 6.68 -5.30 14.92
N ARG A 79 7.12 -4.42 15.82
CA ARG A 79 6.44 -3.13 16.07
C ARG A 79 6.48 -2.22 14.85
N ILE A 80 7.62 -2.12 14.16
CA ILE A 80 7.75 -1.29 12.95
C ILE A 80 6.88 -1.86 11.84
N GLU A 81 6.85 -3.18 11.65
CA GLU A 81 5.97 -3.83 10.68
C GLU A 81 4.49 -3.52 10.98
N LYS A 82 4.09 -3.56 12.25
CA LYS A 82 2.73 -3.16 12.65
C LYS A 82 2.43 -1.71 12.28
N VAL A 83 3.33 -0.78 12.55
CA VAL A 83 3.14 0.64 12.18
C VAL A 83 3.06 0.81 10.66
N ALA A 84 3.91 0.12 9.91
CA ALA A 84 3.87 0.14 8.45
C ALA A 84 2.53 -0.37 7.91
N LYS A 85 1.99 -1.44 8.50
CA LYS A 85 0.67 -1.97 8.17
C LYS A 85 -0.45 -0.99 8.51
N ASP A 86 -0.43 -0.38 9.69
CA ASP A 86 -1.43 0.62 10.09
C ASP A 86 -1.40 1.85 9.14
N LEU A 87 -0.22 2.26 8.68
CA LEU A 87 -0.07 3.32 7.67
C LEU A 87 -0.67 2.91 6.33
N GLN A 88 -0.38 1.69 5.87
CA GLN A 88 -0.94 1.12 4.65
C GLN A 88 -2.48 1.07 4.71
N GLU A 89 -3.05 0.63 5.84
CA GLU A 89 -4.51 0.58 6.03
C GLU A 89 -5.15 1.97 6.00
N ARG A 90 -4.48 3.00 6.54
CA ARG A 90 -4.96 4.39 6.49
C ARG A 90 -4.87 4.98 5.08
N ASP A 91 -3.80 4.68 4.35
CA ASP A 91 -3.65 5.05 2.95
C ASP A 91 -4.80 4.50 2.10
N ASP A 92 -5.06 3.19 2.17
CA ASP A 92 -6.11 2.56 1.39
C ASP A 92 -7.52 3.00 1.79
N ASN A 93 -7.82 2.98 3.09
CA ASN A 93 -9.20 3.09 3.57
C ASN A 93 -9.62 4.51 3.95
N ILE A 94 -8.67 5.43 4.14
CA ILE A 94 -8.97 6.82 4.52
C ILE A 94 -8.55 7.75 3.40
N TYR A 95 -7.26 7.82 3.10
CA TYR A 95 -6.76 8.85 2.19
C TYR A 95 -7.25 8.62 0.77
N ARG A 96 -7.06 7.43 0.21
CA ARG A 96 -7.47 7.12 -1.16
C ARG A 96 -8.98 7.13 -1.33
N VAL A 97 -9.76 6.75 -0.31
CA VAL A 97 -11.22 6.91 -0.31
C VAL A 97 -11.63 8.38 -0.37
N ILE A 98 -11.02 9.25 0.45
CA ILE A 98 -11.31 10.71 0.44
C ILE A 98 -11.02 11.34 -0.92
N PHE A 99 -9.97 10.87 -1.60
CA PHE A 99 -9.54 11.40 -2.89
C PHE A 99 -10.06 10.59 -4.09
N GLU A 100 -10.95 9.61 -3.86
CA GLU A 100 -11.50 8.70 -4.89
C GLU A 100 -10.42 8.05 -5.79
N ALA A 101 -9.25 7.74 -5.20
CA ALA A 101 -8.12 7.13 -5.87
C ALA A 101 -8.10 5.61 -5.67
N GLU A 102 -7.55 4.88 -6.63
CA GLU A 102 -7.39 3.42 -6.52
C GLU A 102 -6.29 3.07 -5.51
N PRO A 103 -6.47 2.01 -4.70
CA PRO A 103 -5.45 1.54 -3.77
C PRO A 103 -4.25 0.95 -4.51
N VAL A 104 -3.07 1.01 -3.88
CA VAL A 104 -1.86 0.38 -4.44
C VAL A 104 -2.05 -1.13 -4.42
N SER A 105 -1.81 -1.78 -5.56
CA SER A 105 -2.04 -3.21 -5.71
C SER A 105 -1.11 -4.03 -4.81
N SER A 106 -1.57 -5.23 -4.43
CA SER A 106 -0.80 -6.19 -3.63
C SER A 106 0.53 -6.56 -4.30
N GLU A 107 0.54 -6.68 -5.63
CA GLU A 107 1.71 -7.07 -6.40
C GLU A 107 2.83 -6.03 -6.30
N ILE A 108 2.47 -4.74 -6.27
CA ILE A 108 3.44 -3.64 -6.12
C ILE A 108 3.99 -3.62 -4.69
N ARG A 109 3.16 -3.91 -3.68
CA ARG A 109 3.55 -3.92 -2.26
C ARG A 109 4.40 -5.12 -1.89
N GLU A 110 4.11 -6.27 -2.49
CA GLU A 110 4.83 -7.52 -2.29
C GLU A 110 5.93 -7.73 -3.33
N ALA A 111 6.17 -6.76 -4.21
CA ALA A 111 7.19 -6.81 -5.23
C ALA A 111 8.54 -7.15 -4.59
N GLY A 112 8.93 -8.41 -4.72
CA GLY A 112 10.12 -8.94 -4.09
C GLY A 112 11.37 -8.31 -4.69
N MET A 113 12.43 -8.29 -3.88
CA MET A 113 13.76 -7.96 -4.37
C MET A 113 14.33 -9.17 -5.12
N GLY A 114 14.29 -9.13 -6.45
CA GLY A 114 14.90 -10.16 -7.30
C GLY A 114 16.37 -10.45 -6.96
N GLY A 115 16.81 -11.69 -7.21
CA GLY A 115 18.20 -12.14 -7.05
C GLY A 115 18.29 -13.54 -6.42
N SER A 116 19.00 -14.47 -7.07
CA SER A 116 19.03 -15.89 -6.68
C SER A 116 19.85 -16.20 -5.42
N ASP A 117 20.73 -15.30 -4.95
CA ASP A 117 21.60 -15.62 -3.80
C ASP A 117 22.12 -14.38 -3.01
N ARG A 118 21.23 -13.44 -2.66
CA ARG A 118 21.58 -12.22 -1.90
C ARG A 118 22.19 -12.52 -0.53
N TYR A 119 21.84 -13.66 0.05
CA TYR A 119 22.24 -14.06 1.40
C TYR A 119 23.37 -15.10 1.42
N SER A 120 23.97 -15.41 0.27
CA SER A 120 25.11 -16.34 0.13
C SER A 120 26.23 -16.09 1.16
N LYS A 121 26.59 -14.82 1.36
CA LYS A 121 27.66 -14.39 2.28
C LYS A 121 27.38 -14.69 3.75
N LEU A 122 26.13 -14.95 4.10
CA LEU A 122 25.70 -15.27 5.46
C LEU A 122 25.71 -16.78 5.73
N LYS A 123 25.86 -17.62 4.70
CA LYS A 123 25.95 -19.08 4.81
C LYS A 123 27.30 -19.50 5.40
N GLY A 124 27.31 -20.63 6.11
CA GLY A 124 28.55 -21.28 6.61
C GLY A 124 28.89 -21.03 8.07
N TYR A 125 28.10 -20.22 8.79
CA TYR A 125 28.23 -20.00 10.23
C TYR A 125 27.20 -20.82 11.02
N LYS A 126 27.53 -21.14 12.29
CA LYS A 126 26.69 -21.96 13.18
C LYS A 126 25.27 -21.40 13.38
N ASN A 127 25.09 -20.08 13.25
CA ASN A 127 23.81 -19.37 13.38
C ASN A 127 23.40 -18.66 12.08
N SER A 128 23.86 -19.16 10.93
CA SER A 128 23.62 -18.53 9.62
C SER A 128 22.13 -18.35 9.31
N ASP A 129 21.29 -19.35 9.60
CA ASP A 129 19.84 -19.28 9.34
C ASP A 129 19.15 -18.13 10.08
N LEU A 130 19.55 -17.88 11.33
CA LEU A 130 18.99 -16.81 12.16
C LEU A 130 19.28 -15.43 11.56
N VAL A 131 20.55 -15.21 11.19
CA VAL A 131 20.99 -13.95 10.59
C VAL A 131 20.32 -13.77 9.23
N MET A 132 20.29 -14.82 8.40
CA MET A 132 19.64 -14.78 7.09
C MET A 132 18.16 -14.42 7.17
N ASN A 133 17.40 -15.07 8.06
CA ASN A 133 15.97 -14.79 8.24
C ASN A 133 15.72 -13.36 8.72
N THR A 134 16.56 -12.86 9.64
CA THR A 134 16.47 -11.49 10.15
C THR A 134 16.78 -10.48 9.05
N THR A 135 17.85 -10.69 8.28
CA THR A 135 18.19 -9.82 7.15
C THR A 135 17.08 -9.80 6.12
N LYS A 136 16.52 -10.97 5.77
CA LYS A 136 15.38 -11.06 4.85
C LYS A 136 14.17 -10.28 5.35
N MET A 137 13.82 -10.40 6.62
CA MET A 137 12.70 -9.65 7.20
C MET A 137 12.93 -8.13 7.16
N ILE A 138 14.15 -7.67 7.45
CA ILE A 138 14.52 -6.24 7.38
C ILE A 138 14.44 -5.74 5.94
N ASP A 139 14.96 -6.52 5.00
CA ASP A 139 14.92 -6.25 3.56
C ASP A 139 13.48 -6.11 3.06
N ASP A 140 12.62 -7.06 3.40
CA ASP A 140 11.19 -7.06 3.03
C ASP A 140 10.47 -5.86 3.64
N LEU A 141 10.71 -5.56 4.92
CA LEU A 141 10.15 -4.38 5.60
C LEU A 141 10.62 -3.07 4.97
N SER A 142 11.90 -2.97 4.60
CA SER A 142 12.46 -1.80 3.96
C SER A 142 11.78 -1.53 2.61
N ASN A 143 11.52 -2.57 1.81
CA ASN A 143 10.80 -2.42 0.55
C ASN A 143 9.37 -1.95 0.74
N LYS A 144 8.63 -2.57 1.67
CA LYS A 144 7.26 -2.14 2.01
C LYS A 144 7.22 -0.67 2.40
N LEU A 145 8.19 -0.21 3.20
CA LEU A 145 8.30 1.20 3.58
C LEU A 145 8.63 2.13 2.41
N VAL A 146 9.49 1.70 1.47
CA VAL A 146 9.78 2.49 0.26
C VAL A 146 8.54 2.65 -0.61
N VAL A 147 7.79 1.56 -0.82
CA VAL A 147 6.52 1.61 -1.56
C VAL A 147 5.51 2.51 -0.83
N GLN A 148 5.38 2.35 0.48
CA GLN A 148 4.48 3.18 1.28
C GLN A 148 4.85 4.66 1.23
N SER A 149 6.15 5.00 1.28
CA SER A 149 6.62 6.38 1.14
C SER A 149 6.18 7.00 -0.19
N LYS A 150 6.39 6.29 -1.30
CA LYS A 150 5.96 6.76 -2.63
C LYS A 150 4.43 6.92 -2.72
N SER A 151 3.68 6.02 -2.10
CA SER A 151 2.23 6.11 -2.04
C SER A 151 1.78 7.38 -1.29
N TYR A 152 2.45 7.73 -0.20
CA TYR A 152 2.17 8.98 0.52
C TYR A 152 2.53 10.23 -0.27
N ASP A 153 3.58 10.20 -1.09
CA ASP A 153 3.89 11.32 -1.99
C ASP A 153 2.75 11.55 -3.00
N GLU A 154 2.15 10.48 -3.54
CA GLU A 154 0.95 10.58 -4.38
C GLU A 154 -0.24 11.17 -3.61
N VAL A 155 -0.53 10.65 -2.42
CA VAL A 155 -1.62 11.16 -1.56
C VAL A 155 -1.42 12.63 -1.22
N PHE A 156 -0.18 13.06 -1.00
CA PHE A 156 0.15 14.45 -0.74
C PHE A 156 -0.17 15.35 -1.94
N GLU A 157 0.18 14.93 -3.15
CA GLU A 157 -0.18 15.68 -4.35
C GLU A 157 -1.69 15.69 -4.61
N LEU A 158 -2.40 14.59 -4.33
CA LEU A 158 -3.87 14.55 -4.36
C LEU A 158 -4.48 15.55 -3.36
N ALA A 159 -3.93 15.62 -2.14
CA ALA A 159 -4.37 16.56 -1.13
C ALA A 159 -4.15 18.02 -1.54
N LYS A 160 -3.01 18.31 -2.18
CA LYS A 160 -2.67 19.63 -2.69
C LYS A 160 -3.61 20.08 -3.81
N ASN A 161 -3.99 19.17 -4.70
CA ASN A 161 -4.87 19.46 -5.84
C ASN A 161 -6.36 19.24 -5.53
N LYS A 162 -6.72 19.09 -4.25
CA LYS A 162 -8.11 18.80 -3.83
C LYS A 162 -9.09 19.88 -4.28
N GLU A 163 -8.70 21.16 -4.19
CA GLU A 163 -9.57 22.27 -4.61
C GLU A 163 -9.88 22.19 -6.11
N GLU A 164 -8.89 21.82 -6.93
CA GLU A 164 -9.07 21.61 -8.37
C GLU A 164 -9.99 20.42 -8.64
N MET A 165 -9.77 19.29 -7.96
CA MET A 165 -10.64 18.11 -8.03
C MET A 165 -12.09 18.47 -7.69
N LEU A 166 -12.33 19.19 -6.59
CA LEU A 166 -13.68 19.61 -6.18
C LEU A 166 -14.35 20.56 -7.18
N ALA A 167 -13.57 21.32 -7.93
CA ALA A 167 -14.07 22.17 -8.99
C ALA A 167 -14.42 21.39 -10.27
N CYS A 168 -13.77 20.25 -10.50
CA CYS A 168 -14.05 19.33 -11.61
C CYS A 168 -15.30 18.46 -11.39
N ILE A 169 -15.69 18.18 -10.13
CA ILE A 169 -16.91 17.41 -9.85
C ILE A 169 -18.12 18.15 -10.48
N PRO A 170 -18.97 17.45 -11.28
CA PRO A 170 -20.10 18.04 -12.00
C PRO A 170 -21.27 18.39 -11.07
N ALA A 171 -21.04 19.29 -10.13
CA ALA A 171 -21.80 19.44 -8.90
C ALA A 171 -23.06 20.34 -8.98
N ILE A 172 -23.45 20.76 -10.18
CA ILE A 172 -24.55 21.72 -10.40
C ILE A 172 -25.54 21.22 -11.45
N GLN A 173 -26.76 21.77 -11.42
CA GLN A 173 -27.70 21.56 -12.53
C GLN A 173 -27.26 22.40 -13.74
N PRO A 174 -27.15 21.79 -14.94
CA PRO A 174 -26.55 22.46 -16.10
C PRO A 174 -27.50 23.42 -16.83
N ILE A 175 -28.52 23.96 -16.16
CA ILE A 175 -29.59 24.77 -16.75
C ILE A 175 -29.81 26.07 -15.98
N SER A 176 -30.28 27.12 -16.65
CA SER A 176 -30.61 28.42 -16.02
C SER A 176 -31.46 28.26 -14.75
N ASP A 177 -31.16 29.07 -13.73
CA ASP A 177 -31.83 29.03 -12.42
C ASP A 177 -33.35 29.00 -12.49
N LYS A 178 -33.94 29.71 -13.47
CA LYS A 178 -35.40 29.76 -13.71
C LYS A 178 -36.03 28.39 -13.97
N TYR A 179 -35.28 27.45 -14.53
CA TYR A 179 -35.78 26.10 -14.90
C TYR A 179 -35.10 24.98 -14.10
N LYS A 180 -34.29 25.32 -13.08
CA LYS A 180 -33.77 24.32 -12.14
C LYS A 180 -34.91 23.53 -11.50
N GLY A 181 -34.70 22.23 -11.33
CA GLY A 181 -35.69 21.29 -10.77
C GLY A 181 -36.83 20.87 -11.71
N ARG A 182 -36.92 21.41 -12.94
CA ARG A 182 -37.93 21.00 -13.93
C ARG A 182 -37.49 19.75 -14.70
N ILE A 183 -37.40 18.64 -13.99
CA ILE A 183 -37.01 17.35 -14.54
C ILE A 183 -38.23 16.64 -15.12
N SER A 184 -38.17 16.29 -16.41
CA SER A 184 -39.22 15.53 -17.10
C SER A 184 -38.96 14.03 -17.15
N ALA A 185 -37.69 13.63 -17.13
CA ALA A 185 -37.33 12.22 -17.07
C ALA A 185 -36.08 12.02 -16.20
N PHE A 186 -36.13 10.99 -15.37
CA PHE A 186 -35.03 10.61 -14.49
C PHE A 186 -34.22 9.46 -15.09
N TYR A 187 -33.02 9.27 -14.54
CA TYR A 187 -32.17 8.12 -14.84
C TYR A 187 -32.85 6.81 -14.41
N GLY A 188 -32.71 5.77 -15.22
CA GLY A 188 -33.27 4.45 -14.94
C GLY A 188 -34.29 3.97 -15.97
N TYR A 189 -34.91 2.81 -15.70
CA TYR A 189 -35.88 2.23 -16.62
C TYR A 189 -37.14 3.10 -16.75
N ARG A 190 -37.61 3.29 -17.98
CA ARG A 190 -38.88 3.96 -18.30
C ARG A 190 -39.53 3.37 -19.54
N ILE A 191 -40.82 3.63 -19.72
CA ILE A 191 -41.51 3.33 -20.97
C ILE A 191 -41.13 4.42 -21.99
N HIS A 192 -40.61 4.01 -23.14
CA HIS A 192 -40.23 4.90 -24.22
C HIS A 192 -41.46 5.71 -24.67
N PRO A 193 -41.40 7.05 -24.73
CA PRO A 193 -42.58 7.87 -25.02
C PRO A 193 -43.16 7.60 -26.42
N ILE A 194 -42.29 7.34 -27.40
CA ILE A 194 -42.65 7.01 -28.79
C ILE A 194 -42.97 5.50 -28.95
N TYR A 195 -41.99 4.62 -28.74
CA TYR A 195 -42.14 3.18 -29.01
C TYR A 195 -42.92 2.38 -27.96
N LYS A 196 -43.29 2.98 -26.83
CA LYS A 196 -44.04 2.35 -25.72
C LYS A 196 -43.39 1.07 -25.16
N THR A 197 -42.10 0.87 -25.37
CA THR A 197 -41.32 -0.26 -24.85
C THR A 197 -40.45 0.17 -23.67
N LYS A 198 -40.07 -0.78 -22.81
CA LYS A 198 -39.19 -0.50 -21.67
C LYS A 198 -37.77 -0.22 -22.16
N ILE A 199 -37.26 0.97 -21.88
CA ILE A 199 -35.89 1.40 -22.19
C ILE A 199 -35.19 1.91 -20.94
N PHE A 200 -33.86 1.83 -20.92
CA PHE A 200 -33.07 2.46 -19.88
C PHE A 200 -32.75 3.90 -20.28
N HIS A 201 -33.03 4.84 -19.40
CA HIS A 201 -32.69 6.24 -19.58
C HIS A 201 -31.36 6.54 -18.90
N GLU A 202 -30.40 6.98 -19.69
CA GLU A 202 -28.98 7.05 -19.33
C GLU A 202 -28.59 8.37 -18.66
N GLY A 203 -29.55 9.29 -18.51
CA GLY A 203 -29.35 10.60 -17.93
C GLY A 203 -30.62 11.18 -17.31
N VAL A 204 -30.67 12.51 -17.26
CA VAL A 204 -31.80 13.31 -16.78
C VAL A 204 -32.21 14.30 -17.86
N ASP A 205 -33.51 14.42 -18.09
CA ASP A 205 -34.07 15.37 -19.06
C ASP A 205 -34.64 16.59 -18.33
N PHE A 206 -34.12 17.79 -18.63
CA PHE A 206 -34.64 19.06 -18.12
C PHE A 206 -35.53 19.74 -19.15
N THR A 207 -36.81 19.93 -18.82
CA THR A 207 -37.73 20.65 -19.71
C THR A 207 -37.54 22.16 -19.61
N ALA A 208 -37.17 22.79 -20.73
CA ALA A 208 -37.06 24.23 -20.83
C ALA A 208 -37.28 24.74 -22.27
N PRO A 209 -37.70 26.01 -22.46
CA PRO A 209 -37.85 26.59 -23.79
C PRO A 209 -36.55 26.58 -24.59
N THR A 210 -36.67 26.43 -25.91
CA THR A 210 -35.54 26.50 -26.83
C THR A 210 -34.84 27.86 -26.68
N GLY A 211 -33.51 27.84 -26.65
CA GLY A 211 -32.68 29.02 -26.39
C GLY A 211 -32.34 29.25 -24.91
N THR A 212 -32.88 28.45 -23.99
CA THR A 212 -32.48 28.50 -22.57
C THR A 212 -30.99 28.19 -22.43
N VAL A 213 -30.28 28.93 -21.57
CA VAL A 213 -28.84 28.78 -21.36
C VAL A 213 -28.50 27.45 -20.69
N VAL A 214 -27.44 26.80 -21.19
CA VAL A 214 -26.84 25.58 -20.65
C VAL A 214 -25.44 25.87 -20.14
N TYR A 215 -25.12 25.37 -18.95
CA TYR A 215 -23.82 25.57 -18.29
C TYR A 215 -23.02 24.28 -18.16
N ALA A 216 -21.70 24.40 -18.17
CA ALA A 216 -20.81 23.33 -17.75
C ALA A 216 -21.01 23.04 -16.26
N SER A 217 -21.25 21.77 -15.90
CA SER A 217 -21.52 21.38 -14.52
C SER A 217 -20.27 21.25 -13.65
N GLY A 218 -19.09 21.21 -14.26
CA GLY A 218 -17.77 21.14 -13.62
C GLY A 218 -16.69 21.81 -14.47
N ASN A 219 -15.53 22.07 -13.89
CA ASN A 219 -14.34 22.44 -14.66
C ASN A 219 -13.92 21.27 -15.56
N GLY A 220 -13.48 21.54 -16.78
CA GLY A 220 -13.06 20.47 -17.68
C GLY A 220 -12.62 20.95 -19.05
N LYS A 221 -12.37 19.99 -19.93
CA LYS A 221 -12.04 20.20 -21.33
C LYS A 221 -13.14 19.62 -22.19
N VAL A 222 -13.61 20.40 -23.16
CA VAL A 222 -14.57 19.93 -24.17
C VAL A 222 -13.85 18.90 -25.05
N VAL A 223 -14.35 17.67 -25.06
CA VAL A 223 -13.81 16.56 -25.87
C VAL A 223 -14.67 16.24 -27.10
N GLU A 224 -15.91 16.72 -27.12
CA GLU A 224 -16.79 16.64 -28.29
C GLU A 224 -17.69 17.87 -28.32
N ALA A 225 -17.89 18.45 -29.51
CA ALA A 225 -18.75 19.61 -29.73
C ALA A 225 -19.37 19.55 -31.13
N ASP A 226 -20.24 18.57 -31.34
CA ASP A 226 -20.71 18.18 -32.67
C ASP A 226 -22.18 18.48 -32.92
N LYS A 227 -22.51 18.67 -34.20
CA LYS A 227 -23.87 18.88 -34.67
C LYS A 227 -24.37 17.64 -35.38
N SER A 228 -25.49 17.09 -34.91
CA SER A 228 -26.14 15.94 -35.54
C SER A 228 -27.66 16.12 -35.55
N ASN A 229 -28.31 15.43 -36.49
CA ASN A 229 -29.77 15.29 -36.53
C ASN A 229 -30.25 13.94 -35.99
N TYR A 230 -29.33 13.08 -35.54
CA TYR A 230 -29.63 11.73 -35.03
C TYR A 230 -29.21 11.60 -33.57
N GLY A 231 -29.79 10.63 -32.85
CA GLY A 231 -29.42 10.34 -31.45
C GLY A 231 -29.55 11.58 -30.56
N TYR A 232 -28.45 11.94 -29.89
CA TYR A 232 -28.34 13.13 -29.03
C TYR A 232 -28.53 14.47 -29.77
N GLY A 233 -28.56 14.49 -31.10
CA GLY A 233 -28.65 15.74 -31.84
C GLY A 233 -27.35 16.55 -31.74
N ASN A 234 -27.46 17.86 -31.52
CA ASN A 234 -26.28 18.66 -31.19
C ASN A 234 -25.82 18.32 -29.76
N ILE A 235 -24.56 17.97 -29.62
CA ILE A 235 -23.97 17.40 -28.41
C ILE A 235 -22.75 18.20 -27.98
N ILE A 236 -22.57 18.30 -26.67
CA ILE A 236 -21.29 18.67 -26.06
C ILE A 236 -20.92 17.55 -25.10
N GLN A 237 -19.68 17.08 -25.14
CA GLN A 237 -19.10 16.23 -24.10
C GLN A 237 -17.93 16.96 -23.44
N ILE A 238 -17.91 16.96 -22.11
CA ILE A 238 -16.83 17.56 -21.31
C ILE A 238 -16.17 16.46 -20.50
N ASP A 239 -14.85 16.33 -20.63
CA ASP A 239 -14.01 15.57 -19.72
C ASP A 239 -13.56 16.49 -18.58
N HIS A 240 -13.97 16.18 -17.36
CA HIS A 240 -13.64 16.93 -16.17
C HIS A 240 -12.33 16.46 -15.50
N GLY A 241 -11.74 15.36 -15.98
CA GLY A 241 -10.66 14.67 -15.28
C GLY A 241 -11.17 13.91 -14.05
N TYR A 242 -10.25 13.25 -13.32
CA TYR A 242 -10.57 12.45 -12.13
C TYR A 242 -11.68 11.40 -12.37
N GLY A 243 -11.78 10.92 -13.62
CA GLY A 243 -12.77 9.95 -14.07
C GLY A 243 -14.17 10.51 -14.33
N TYR A 244 -14.39 11.83 -14.23
CA TYR A 244 -15.69 12.45 -14.48
C TYR A 244 -15.82 12.94 -15.91
N SER A 245 -16.94 12.64 -16.57
CA SER A 245 -17.32 13.29 -17.83
C SER A 245 -18.83 13.54 -17.88
N THR A 246 -19.23 14.55 -18.66
CA THR A 246 -20.66 14.90 -18.81
C THR A 246 -21.04 15.09 -20.27
N ILE A 247 -22.29 14.74 -20.59
CA ILE A 247 -22.87 14.87 -21.92
C ILE A 247 -24.06 15.83 -21.85
N TYR A 248 -24.16 16.71 -22.83
CA TYR A 248 -25.24 17.69 -23.00
C TYR A 248 -25.84 17.52 -24.39
N GLY A 249 -27.03 16.93 -24.46
CA GLY A 249 -27.72 16.60 -25.70
C GLY A 249 -28.88 17.53 -26.04
N HIS A 250 -29.37 17.37 -27.27
CA HIS A 250 -30.52 18.06 -27.88
C HIS A 250 -30.35 19.58 -27.97
N LEU A 251 -29.11 20.07 -28.05
CA LEU A 251 -28.81 21.50 -28.03
C LEU A 251 -29.33 22.20 -29.30
N GLN A 252 -29.70 23.47 -29.18
CA GLN A 252 -29.97 24.32 -30.33
C GLN A 252 -28.67 24.95 -30.86
N LYS A 253 -27.88 25.53 -29.96
CA LYS A 253 -26.63 26.20 -30.26
C LYS A 253 -25.52 25.68 -29.36
N ILE A 254 -24.38 25.37 -29.96
CA ILE A 254 -23.11 25.08 -29.30
C ILE A 254 -22.30 26.37 -29.32
N ILE A 255 -21.78 26.80 -28.17
CA ILE A 255 -21.06 28.07 -27.99
C ILE A 255 -19.55 27.83 -27.77
N VAL A 256 -19.17 26.61 -27.39
CA VAL A 256 -17.78 26.19 -27.17
C VAL A 256 -17.30 25.26 -28.29
N ALA A 257 -15.99 25.22 -28.53
CA ALA A 257 -15.38 24.30 -29.49
C ALA A 257 -14.68 23.15 -28.79
N GLU A 258 -14.48 22.03 -29.50
CA GLU A 258 -13.63 20.94 -29.05
C GLU A 258 -12.23 21.46 -28.67
N GLY A 259 -11.67 20.92 -27.59
CA GLY A 259 -10.40 21.34 -27.02
C GLY A 259 -10.47 22.52 -26.05
N THR A 260 -11.61 23.21 -25.96
CA THR A 260 -11.78 24.38 -25.08
C THR A 260 -11.82 23.96 -23.62
N TYR A 261 -11.07 24.65 -22.75
CA TYR A 261 -11.22 24.52 -21.31
C TYR A 261 -12.39 25.39 -20.82
N VAL A 262 -13.26 24.78 -20.01
CA VAL A 262 -14.44 25.44 -19.45
C VAL A 262 -14.42 25.36 -17.93
N LYS A 263 -14.96 26.39 -17.29
CA LYS A 263 -15.16 26.43 -15.84
C LYS A 263 -16.59 26.02 -15.49
N ARG A 264 -16.78 25.47 -14.29
CA ARG A 264 -18.12 25.24 -13.73
C ARG A 264 -18.95 26.52 -13.77
N GLY A 265 -20.18 26.42 -14.27
CA GLY A 265 -21.09 27.55 -14.47
C GLY A 265 -20.81 28.37 -15.74
N GLN A 266 -19.81 28.01 -16.55
CA GLN A 266 -19.59 28.66 -17.85
C GLN A 266 -20.68 28.26 -18.85
N ILE A 267 -21.15 29.22 -19.63
CA ILE A 267 -22.11 28.99 -20.70
C ILE A 267 -21.46 28.19 -21.83
N ILE A 268 -22.05 27.06 -22.17
CA ILE A 268 -21.54 26.15 -23.22
C ILE A 268 -22.48 26.02 -24.42
N GLY A 269 -23.76 26.32 -24.24
CA GLY A 269 -24.75 26.19 -25.29
C GLY A 269 -26.13 26.66 -24.89
N THR A 270 -27.12 26.33 -25.71
CA THR A 270 -28.53 26.57 -25.42
C THR A 270 -29.38 25.33 -25.69
N VAL A 271 -30.41 25.16 -24.87
CA VAL A 271 -31.43 24.11 -24.99
C VAL A 271 -32.08 24.17 -26.36
N GLY A 272 -32.34 23.00 -26.95
CA GLY A 272 -33.00 22.88 -28.24
C GLY A 272 -33.96 21.70 -28.29
N ASN A 273 -34.14 21.20 -29.50
CA ASN A 273 -34.99 20.06 -29.83
C ASN A 273 -34.39 19.29 -31.03
N THR A 274 -33.06 19.20 -31.10
CA THR A 274 -32.35 18.52 -32.19
C THR A 274 -32.20 17.03 -31.89
N GLY A 275 -31.98 16.20 -32.92
CA GLY A 275 -31.86 14.75 -32.74
C GLY A 275 -33.21 14.08 -32.43
N LEU A 276 -33.14 12.97 -31.69
CA LEU A 276 -34.32 12.20 -31.28
C LEU A 276 -34.97 12.81 -30.04
N SER A 277 -35.70 13.91 -30.22
CA SER A 277 -36.37 14.61 -29.13
C SER A 277 -37.86 14.86 -29.45
N THR A 278 -38.74 14.63 -28.46
CA THR A 278 -40.18 14.84 -28.60
C THR A 278 -40.63 16.28 -28.30
N GLY A 279 -39.76 17.10 -27.72
CA GLY A 279 -40.04 18.48 -27.34
C GLY A 279 -38.82 19.15 -26.72
N SER A 280 -38.85 20.48 -26.58
CA SER A 280 -37.69 21.24 -26.13
C SER A 280 -37.23 20.84 -24.72
N HIS A 281 -36.05 20.24 -24.61
CA HIS A 281 -35.44 19.81 -23.36
C HIS A 281 -33.92 19.68 -23.50
N LEU A 282 -33.23 19.65 -22.37
CA LEU A 282 -31.81 19.29 -22.28
C LEU A 282 -31.71 17.85 -21.79
N HIS A 283 -31.07 16.99 -22.56
CA HIS A 283 -30.63 15.68 -22.07
C HIS A 283 -29.25 15.81 -21.42
N TYR A 284 -29.09 15.31 -20.20
CA TYR A 284 -27.85 15.44 -19.44
C TYR A 284 -27.42 14.11 -18.81
N GLU A 285 -26.18 13.71 -19.07
CA GLU A 285 -25.57 12.51 -18.46
C GLU A 285 -24.34 12.88 -17.62
N VAL A 286 -24.10 12.08 -16.58
CA VAL A 286 -22.86 12.09 -15.78
C VAL A 286 -22.26 10.70 -15.87
N HIS A 287 -20.98 10.63 -16.20
CA HIS A 287 -20.22 9.39 -16.26
C HIS A 287 -19.11 9.45 -15.21
N LYS A 288 -18.87 8.35 -14.52
CA LYS A 288 -17.75 8.16 -13.58
C LYS A 288 -16.98 6.90 -13.97
N ASN A 289 -15.68 7.04 -14.24
CA ASN A 289 -14.78 5.95 -14.65
C ASN A 289 -15.36 5.14 -15.84
N GLY A 290 -15.93 5.84 -16.83
CA GLY A 290 -16.55 5.24 -18.03
C GLY A 290 -17.95 4.66 -17.82
N ASN A 291 -18.48 4.65 -16.59
CA ASN A 291 -19.82 4.15 -16.31
C ASN A 291 -20.82 5.30 -16.21
N ARG A 292 -21.99 5.14 -16.83
CA ARG A 292 -23.11 6.08 -16.67
C ARG A 292 -23.68 5.98 -15.27
N VAL A 293 -23.81 7.11 -14.59
CA VAL A 293 -24.30 7.20 -13.22
C VAL A 293 -25.48 8.16 -13.14
N ASN A 294 -26.31 7.99 -12.12
CA ASN A 294 -27.49 8.84 -11.96
C ASN A 294 -27.08 10.31 -11.66
N PRO A 295 -27.37 11.27 -12.56
CA PRO A 295 -26.95 12.66 -12.41
C PRO A 295 -27.48 13.35 -11.16
N ILE A 296 -28.62 12.89 -10.61
CA ILE A 296 -29.27 13.57 -9.47
C ILE A 296 -28.37 13.61 -8.23
N TYR A 297 -27.48 12.62 -8.06
CA TYR A 297 -26.57 12.55 -6.92
C TYR A 297 -25.47 13.62 -6.95
N TYR A 298 -25.35 14.36 -8.05
CA TYR A 298 -24.35 15.39 -8.22
C TYR A 298 -24.91 16.80 -8.07
N PHE A 299 -26.22 17.02 -7.93
CA PHE A 299 -26.80 18.37 -7.91
C PHE A 299 -26.76 19.09 -6.54
N PHE A 300 -25.91 18.63 -5.61
CA PHE A 300 -25.92 19.07 -4.21
C PHE A 300 -25.37 20.49 -3.98
N ASN A 301 -24.55 21.04 -4.88
CA ASN A 301 -23.92 22.35 -4.65
C ASN A 301 -24.87 23.54 -4.91
N ASP A 302 -25.96 23.31 -5.62
CA ASP A 302 -26.89 24.34 -6.10
C ASP A 302 -28.28 24.26 -5.47
N MET A 303 -28.48 23.39 -4.46
CA MET A 303 -29.78 23.15 -3.85
C MET A 303 -29.75 23.14 -2.33
N ASN A 304 -30.86 23.59 -1.74
CA ASN A 304 -31.15 23.36 -0.33
C ASN A 304 -31.49 21.88 -0.11
N VAL A 305 -31.21 21.37 1.09
CA VAL A 305 -31.43 19.98 1.51
C VAL A 305 -32.87 19.53 1.23
N ASP A 306 -33.86 20.36 1.56
CA ASP A 306 -35.28 20.05 1.36
C ASP A 306 -35.65 19.85 -0.11
N ASP A 307 -35.04 20.60 -1.02
CA ASP A 307 -35.32 20.51 -2.45
C ASP A 307 -34.59 19.33 -3.09
N TYR A 308 -33.39 19.02 -2.62
CA TYR A 308 -32.66 17.81 -3.00
C TYR A 308 -33.47 16.56 -2.63
N ASP A 309 -34.02 16.49 -1.41
CA ASP A 309 -34.84 15.38 -0.95
C ASP A 309 -36.12 15.18 -1.78
N LYS A 310 -36.74 16.27 -2.23
CA LYS A 310 -37.90 16.20 -3.14
C LYS A 310 -37.53 15.57 -4.48
N ILE A 311 -36.39 15.95 -5.06
CA ILE A 311 -35.91 15.40 -6.34
C ILE A 311 -35.60 13.90 -6.20
N ILE A 312 -34.93 13.49 -5.13
CA ILE A 312 -34.67 12.07 -4.87
C ILE A 312 -35.98 11.27 -4.75
N LYS A 313 -36.97 11.79 -4.01
CA LYS A 313 -38.29 11.15 -3.89
C LYS A 313 -39.00 11.02 -5.24
N GLN A 314 -38.96 12.07 -6.07
CA GLN A 314 -39.54 12.04 -7.41
C GLN A 314 -38.84 11.03 -8.32
N ALA A 315 -37.50 10.96 -8.28
CA ALA A 315 -36.73 10.00 -9.05
C ALA A 315 -37.10 8.55 -8.68
N ASN A 316 -37.15 8.25 -7.37
CA ASN A 316 -37.54 6.93 -6.88
C ASN A 316 -38.96 6.55 -7.28
N TYR A 317 -39.91 7.49 -7.20
CA TYR A 317 -41.29 7.28 -7.61
C TYR A 317 -41.40 7.01 -9.12
N SER A 318 -40.66 7.75 -9.93
CA SER A 318 -40.59 7.56 -11.38
C SER A 318 -40.11 6.17 -11.76
N VAL A 319 -39.05 5.68 -11.11
CA VAL A 319 -38.48 4.34 -11.36
C VAL A 319 -39.42 3.23 -10.89
N ALA A 320 -40.11 3.42 -9.76
CA ALA A 320 -41.05 2.43 -9.24
C ALA A 320 -42.26 2.24 -10.17
N ASN A 321 -42.80 3.34 -10.72
CA ASN A 321 -43.96 3.30 -11.60
C ASN A 321 -43.66 2.80 -13.02
N SER A 322 -42.43 2.95 -13.50
CA SER A 322 -41.99 2.40 -14.78
C SER A 322 -41.58 0.92 -14.73
N SER A 323 -41.49 0.36 -13.51
CA SER A 323 -41.15 -1.03 -13.27
C SER A 323 -42.37 -1.95 -13.17
N ARG A 324 -43.59 -1.38 -13.15
CA ARG A 324 -44.87 -2.08 -13.23
C ARG A 324 -45.36 -2.11 -14.67
#